data_AF-A0A3D3NEU9-F1
#
_entry.id   AF-A0A3D3NEU9-F1
#
_cell.length_a   1.000
_cell.length_b   1.000
_cell.length_c   1.000
_cell.angle_alpha   90.00
_cell.angle_beta   90.00
_cell.angle_gamma   90.00
#
_symmetry.space_group_name_H-M   'P 1'
#
loop_
_entity.id
_entity.type
_entity.pdbx_description
1 polymer ?
#
loop_
_entity_poly.entity_id
_entity_poly.type
_entity_poly.pdbx_seq_one_letter_code
_entity_poly.pdbx_strand_id
1 'polypeptide(L)' 'MSDSGISGVILAGGLGRRMGGVDKGLQELHGRPLVAWVIERLAPQVDELLINANRNAQRYAVF' A
#
# COMPACT_ATOMS: atom_id res chain seq x y z
N MET A 1 -3.80 -0.43 -31.44
CA MET A 1 -4.52 0.11 -30.27
C MET A 1 -3.43 0.58 -29.33
N SER A 2 -3.46 1.85 -28.89
CA SER A 2 -2.51 2.31 -27.86
C SER A 2 -2.80 1.51 -26.60
N ASP A 3 -1.86 0.66 -26.22
CA ASP A 3 -1.92 -0.11 -25.00
C ASP A 3 -1.73 0.88 -23.84
N SER A 4 -2.83 1.47 -23.38
CA SER A 4 -2.80 2.39 -22.23
C SER A 4 -2.63 1.54 -21.00
N GLY A 5 -1.42 1.55 -20.42
CA GLY A 5 -1.09 0.78 -19.22
C GLY A 5 -2.06 1.02 -18.05
N ILE A 6 -2.14 0.05 -17.17
CA ILE A 6 -3.01 0.03 -16.00
C ILE A 6 -2.19 0.47 -14.78
N SER A 7 -2.56 1.59 -14.15
CA SER A 7 -2.02 1.99 -12.85
C SER A 7 -2.84 1.39 -11.70
N GLY A 8 -2.15 0.83 -10.70
CA GLY A 8 -2.72 0.38 -9.44
C GLY A 8 -2.44 1.36 -8.30
N VAL A 9 -3.39 1.53 -7.38
CA VAL A 9 -3.22 2.40 -6.21
C VAL A 9 -3.58 1.67 -4.93
N ILE A 10 -2.67 1.68 -3.96
CA ILE A 10 -2.91 1.23 -2.57
C ILE A 10 -3.29 2.45 -1.73
N LEU A 11 -4.50 2.46 -1.17
CA LEU A 11 -5.00 3.53 -0.30
C LEU A 11 -4.64 3.24 1.17
N ALA A 12 -3.57 3.85 1.65
CA ALA A 12 -3.02 3.71 3.00
C ALA A 12 -3.32 4.92 3.92
N GLY A 13 -4.20 5.85 3.51
CA GLY A 13 -4.53 7.07 4.26
C GLY A 13 -5.54 6.92 5.43
N GLY A 14 -5.89 5.69 5.82
CA GLY A 14 -6.89 5.45 6.85
C GLY A 14 -6.47 5.90 8.25
N LEU A 15 -7.44 6.37 9.05
CA LEU A 15 -7.17 6.82 10.43
C LEU A 15 -6.89 5.68 11.43
N GLY A 16 -7.21 4.42 11.09
CA GLY A 16 -6.92 3.28 11.97
C GLY A 16 -7.68 3.28 13.30
N ARG A 17 -8.79 4.02 13.44
CA ARG A 17 -9.49 4.24 14.72
C ARG A 17 -9.85 2.95 15.48
N ARG A 18 -10.29 1.92 14.76
CA ARG A 18 -10.63 0.60 15.35
C ARG A 18 -9.41 -0.22 15.77
N MET A 19 -8.22 0.18 15.34
CA MET A 19 -6.93 -0.44 15.70
C MET A 19 -6.13 0.47 16.65
N GLY A 20 -6.79 1.33 17.43
CA GLY A 20 -6.10 2.24 18.35
C GLY A 20 -5.39 3.42 17.68
N GLY A 21 -5.78 3.77 16.45
CA GLY A 21 -5.21 4.91 15.71
C GLY A 21 -3.90 4.60 14.98
N VAL A 22 -3.42 3.36 15.06
CA VAL A 22 -2.20 2.93 14.37
C VAL A 22 -2.38 2.95 12.86
N ASP A 23 -1.26 3.09 12.15
CA ASP A 23 -1.23 2.97 10.70
C ASP A 23 -1.37 1.50 10.30
N LYS A 24 -2.55 1.12 9.81
CA LYS A 24 -2.90 -0.27 9.48
C LYS A 24 -1.96 -0.86 8.44
N GLY A 25 -1.60 -0.13 7.40
CA GLY A 25 -0.76 -0.67 6.32
C GLY A 25 0.63 -1.08 6.82
N LEU A 26 1.10 -0.47 7.91
CA LEU A 26 2.39 -0.76 8.52
C LEU A 26 2.33 -1.75 9.69
N GLN A 27 1.14 -2.27 10.05
CA GLN A 27 1.03 -3.33 11.04
C GLN A 27 1.45 -4.67 10.44
N GLU A 28 2.09 -5.50 11.25
CA GLU A 28 2.58 -6.80 10.80
C GLU A 28 1.48 -7.87 10.79
N LEU A 29 1.51 -8.69 9.75
CA LEU A 29 0.82 -9.96 9.66
C LEU A 29 1.86 -11.00 9.26
N HIS A 30 2.06 -12.03 10.08
CA HIS A 30 3.11 -13.04 9.88
C HIS A 30 4.52 -12.43 9.69
N GLY A 31 4.87 -11.43 10.49
CA GLY A 31 6.19 -10.79 10.47
C GLY A 31 6.45 -9.88 9.27
N ARG A 32 5.44 -9.58 8.45
CA ARG A 32 5.53 -8.66 7.30
C ARG A 32 4.44 -7.59 7.39
N PRO A 33 4.75 -6.31 7.10
CA PRO A 33 3.74 -5.25 7.05
C PRO A 33 2.59 -5.59 6.09
N LEU A 34 1.35 -5.25 6.47
CA LEU A 34 0.15 -5.50 5.67
C LEU A 34 0.26 -4.96 4.23
N VAL A 35 0.90 -3.80 4.06
CA VAL A 35 1.14 -3.21 2.73
C VAL A 35 2.01 -4.11 1.85
N ALA A 36 3.00 -4.81 2.41
CA ALA A 36 3.89 -5.68 1.66
C ALA A 36 3.13 -6.86 1.02
N TRP A 37 2.14 -7.42 1.74
CA TRP A 37 1.27 -8.47 1.21
C TRP A 37 0.40 -7.97 0.05
N VAL A 38 -0.08 -6.73 0.11
CA VAL A 38 -0.89 -6.13 -0.96
C VAL A 38 -0.02 -5.86 -2.19
N ILE A 39 1.18 -5.30 -2.00
CA ILE A 39 2.14 -5.04 -3.08
C ILE A 39 2.49 -6.33 -3.81
N GLU A 40 2.86 -7.38 -3.07
CA GLU A 40 3.22 -8.68 -3.67
C GLU A 40 2.10 -9.25 -4.55
N ARG A 41 0.84 -9.02 -4.17
CA ARG A 41 -0.30 -9.50 -4.95
C ARG A 41 -0.66 -8.58 -6.10
N LEU A 42 -0.57 -7.26 -5.92
CA LEU A 42 -1.06 -6.27 -6.89
C LEU A 42 -0.01 -5.92 -7.95
N ALA A 43 1.27 -5.79 -7.58
CA ALA A 43 2.34 -5.33 -8.46
C ALA A 43 2.44 -6.12 -9.79
N PRO A 44 2.30 -7.46 -9.84
CA PRO A 44 2.39 -8.20 -11.10
C PRO A 44 1.21 -7.97 -12.08
N GLN A 45 0.16 -7.24 -11.66
CA GLN A 45 -1.07 -7.05 -12.42
C GLN A 45 -1.20 -5.63 -13.01
N VAL A 46 -0.26 -4.74 -12.73
CA VAL A 46 -0.32 -3.32 -13.09
C VAL A 46 1.03 -2.86 -13.62
N ASP A 47 1.02 -1.88 -14.52
CA ASP A 47 2.23 -1.31 -15.12
C ASP A 47 2.89 -0.28 -14.19
N GLU A 48 2.08 0.36 -13.35
CA GLU A 48 2.53 1.34 -12.35
C GLU A 48 1.81 1.07 -11.02
N LEU A 49 2.55 1.13 -9.91
CA LEU A 49 1.98 0.98 -8.56
C LEU A 49 2.26 2.24 -7.73
N LEU A 50 1.19 2.82 -7.19
CA LEU A 50 1.23 4.00 -6.35
C LEU A 50 0.73 3.66 -4.93
N ILE A 51 1.34 4.27 -3.92
CA ILE A 51 0.85 4.21 -2.53
C ILE A 51 0.39 5.60 -2.13
N ASN A 52 -0.90 5.77 -1.87
CA ASN A 52 -1.44 7.00 -1.33
C ASN A 52 -1.48 6.91 0.20
N ALA A 53 -0.61 7.65 0.88
CA ALA A 53 -0.55 7.71 2.33
C ALA A 53 -0.60 9.17 2.81
N ASN A 54 -1.34 9.43 3.89
CA ASN A 54 -1.42 10.76 4.52
C ASN A 54 -0.50 10.91 5.74
N ARG A 55 0.20 9.83 6.12
CA ARG A 55 1.13 9.73 7.25
C ARG A 55 2.24 8.75 6.89
N ASN A 56 3.35 8.79 7.64
CA ASN A 56 4.43 7.82 7.50
C ASN A 56 5.01 7.66 6.07
N ALA A 57 4.98 8.72 5.25
CA ALA A 57 5.42 8.65 3.85
C ALA A 57 6.82 8.04 3.68
N GLN A 58 7.78 8.39 4.55
CA GLN A 58 9.12 7.82 4.54
C GLN A 58 9.13 6.30 4.80
N ARG A 59 8.22 5.78 5.63
CA ARG A 59 8.10 4.34 5.88
C ARG A 59 7.41 3.61 4.73
N TYR A 60 6.55 4.29 3.97
CA TYR A 60 5.95 3.73 2.77
C TYR A 60 6.90 3.77 1.57
N ALA A 61 7.82 4.75 1.51
CA ALA A 61 8.76 4.93 0.40
C ALA A 61 9.85 3.84 0.27
N VAL A 62 9.94 2.92 1.24
CA VAL A 62 10.87 1.77 1.17
C VAL A 62 10.24 0.55 0.51
N PHE A 63 8.96 0.62 0.15
CA PHE A 63 8.25 -0.40 -0.61
C PHE A 63 8.06 0.06 -2.07
#